data_AF-A0A3N5TQH4-F1
#
_entry.id   AF-A0A3N5TQH4-F1
#
_cell.length_a   1.000
_cell.length_b   1.000
_cell.length_c   1.000
_cell.angle_alpha   90.00
_cell.angle_beta   90.00
_cell.angle_gamma   90.00
#
_symmetry.space_group_name_H-M   'P 1'
#
loop_
_entity.id
_entity.type
_entity.pdbx_description
1 polymer ?
#
loop_
_entity_poly.entity_id
_entity_poly.type
_entity_poly.pdbx_seq_one_letter_code
_entity_poly.pdbx_strand_id
1 'polypeptide(L)'
;MHGDGAWSAGTAAVLLADSAGNDGGAPGQSTIARGGPGALAEALASAARGFGAEIRTASEVVQVTIERHRATGVALADGSEISARAVVTAMDPKRTLTTLVDPVEIGPHLRWRATNIRTPGSVSKVNLALSGLPAFDGAEPERLAGRIVIAPSIDHLEQAFDASKYGRVSEEPYLEATIPTISDPTLGPNGTHVMSVVAQWTPYALREAEWSAERDRLGDLVVKTMERYAPGLSDLVTARQVITPVDLETEYGLSGGHVYHGEPGLDQFFVWRPLLGHARYRLGLPGLYLCGSGAHPGGGVTGAPGANAAREILGDLKKRPPRT
;
A
#
# COMPACT_ATOMS: atom_id res chain seq x y z
N MET A 1 -2.91 -1.11 9.02
CA MET A 1 -4.09 -0.61 8.27
C MET A 1 -5.11 -1.73 8.20
N HIS A 2 -6.37 -1.47 8.52
CA HIS A 2 -7.40 -2.52 8.64
C HIS A 2 -8.49 -2.27 7.60
N GLY A 3 -8.78 -3.27 6.76
CA GLY A 3 -9.87 -3.19 5.79
C GLY A 3 -11.25 -3.26 6.44
N ASP A 4 -11.33 -3.90 7.60
CA ASP A 4 -12.57 -4.27 8.28
C ASP A 4 -12.68 -3.64 9.68
N GLY A 5 -13.90 -3.56 10.21
CA GLY A 5 -14.18 -3.07 11.56
C GLY A 5 -13.79 -4.04 12.66
N ALA A 6 -13.79 -3.55 13.90
CA ALA A 6 -13.29 -4.30 15.04
C ALA A 6 -14.07 -5.61 15.31
N TRP A 7 -15.36 -5.65 14.99
CA TRP A 7 -16.22 -6.83 15.18
C TRP A 7 -16.37 -7.70 13.93
N SER A 8 -15.70 -7.34 12.83
CA SER A 8 -15.82 -8.08 11.57
C SER A 8 -15.07 -9.41 11.61
N ALA A 9 -15.61 -10.40 10.91
CA ALA A 9 -14.97 -11.71 10.81
C ALA A 9 -13.62 -11.58 10.10
N GLY A 10 -12.56 -12.08 10.73
CA GLY A 10 -11.19 -12.02 10.21
C GLY A 10 -10.33 -10.89 10.78
N THR A 11 -10.92 -9.85 11.40
CA THR A 11 -10.17 -8.72 11.97
C THR A 11 -9.11 -9.17 12.98
N ALA A 12 -9.47 -10.07 13.90
CA ALA A 12 -8.52 -10.66 14.85
C ALA A 12 -7.40 -11.47 14.16
N ALA A 13 -7.70 -12.17 13.07
CA ALA A 13 -6.71 -12.93 12.33
C ALA A 13 -5.72 -12.02 11.60
N VAL A 14 -6.19 -10.91 11.03
CA VAL A 14 -5.34 -9.87 10.40
C VAL A 14 -4.45 -9.20 11.45
N LEU A 15 -5.01 -8.83 12.60
CA LEU A 15 -4.25 -8.27 13.73
C LEU A 15 -3.15 -9.23 14.22
N LEU A 16 -3.48 -10.51 14.38
CA LEU A 16 -2.51 -11.54 14.76
C LEU A 16 -1.42 -11.71 13.71
N ALA A 17 -1.78 -11.69 12.42
CA ALA A 17 -0.81 -11.81 11.34
C ALA A 17 0.14 -10.62 11.27
N ASP A 18 -0.36 -9.38 11.45
CA ASP A 18 0.46 -8.17 11.55
C ASP A 18 1.41 -8.25 12.76
N SER A 19 0.89 -8.68 13.91
CA SER A 19 1.70 -8.84 15.13
C SER A 19 2.75 -9.95 15.02
N ALA A 20 2.44 -11.06 14.36
CA ALA A 20 3.35 -12.20 14.24
C ALA A 20 4.36 -12.02 13.09
N GLY A 21 4.00 -11.26 12.05
CA GLY A 21 4.78 -11.09 10.82
C GLY A 21 6.03 -10.22 10.94
N ASN A 22 6.18 -9.44 12.01
CA ASN A 22 7.34 -8.57 12.24
C ASN A 22 8.48 -9.31 12.98
N ASP A 23 8.86 -10.50 12.51
CA ASP A 23 9.94 -11.33 13.09
C ASP A 23 9.82 -11.57 14.61
N GLY A 24 8.60 -11.59 15.14
CA GLY A 24 8.34 -11.80 16.58
C GLY A 24 8.51 -10.55 17.46
N GLY A 25 8.48 -9.35 16.88
CA GLY A 25 8.40 -8.09 17.63
C GLY A 25 7.10 -7.93 18.43
N ALA A 26 7.10 -7.02 19.41
CA ALA A 26 5.89 -6.70 20.16
C ALA A 26 4.82 -6.08 19.22
N PRO A 27 3.52 -6.38 19.42
CA PRO A 27 2.46 -5.75 18.64
C PRO A 27 2.61 -4.22 18.62
N GLY A 28 2.60 -3.63 17.43
CA GLY A 28 2.72 -2.18 17.26
C GLY A 28 4.15 -1.60 17.28
N GLN A 29 5.19 -2.44 17.25
CA GLN A 29 6.55 -1.97 17.04
C GLN A 29 6.68 -1.34 15.64
N SER A 30 7.22 -0.11 15.59
CA SER A 30 7.52 0.58 14.33
C SER A 30 9.02 0.75 14.18
N THR A 31 9.50 0.69 12.93
CA THR A 31 10.88 0.99 12.58
C THR A 31 10.88 2.13 11.58
N ILE A 32 11.77 3.11 11.77
CA ILE A 32 11.94 4.23 10.87
C ILE A 32 13.31 4.07 10.20
N ALA A 33 13.32 4.04 8.86
CA ALA A 33 14.55 4.15 8.11
C ALA A 33 15.09 5.59 8.21
N ARG A 34 16.37 5.75 8.52
CA ARG A 34 17.05 7.05 8.42
C ARG A 34 16.95 7.57 6.98
N GLY A 35 16.58 8.82 6.80
CA GLY A 35 16.23 9.46 5.53
C GLY A 35 14.82 9.08 5.01
N GLY A 36 14.04 8.35 5.81
CA GLY A 36 12.68 7.94 5.50
C GLY A 36 12.58 6.86 4.41
N PRO A 37 11.36 6.57 3.92
CA PRO A 37 11.13 5.55 2.91
C PRO A 37 11.88 5.79 1.59
N GLY A 38 12.09 7.05 1.20
CA GLY A 38 12.84 7.41 0.00
C GLY A 38 14.31 6.98 0.05
N ALA A 39 14.97 7.15 1.21
CA ALA A 39 16.34 6.69 1.38
C ALA A 39 16.47 5.16 1.33
N LEU A 40 15.48 4.43 1.85
CA LEU A 40 15.43 2.97 1.70
C LEU A 40 15.29 2.57 0.22
N ALA A 41 14.40 3.22 -0.51
CA ALA A 41 14.22 2.97 -1.95
C ALA A 41 15.50 3.25 -2.74
N GLU A 42 16.19 4.36 -2.47
CA GLU A 42 17.45 4.69 -3.14
C GLU A 42 18.59 3.73 -2.75
N ALA A 43 18.64 3.28 -1.49
CA ALA A 43 19.61 2.27 -1.08
C ALA A 43 19.41 0.94 -1.85
N LEU A 44 18.16 0.50 -2.04
CA LEU A 44 17.82 -0.67 -2.84
C LEU A 44 18.15 -0.46 -4.32
N ALA A 45 17.84 0.72 -4.87
CA ALA A 45 18.15 1.08 -6.25
C ALA A 45 19.66 1.10 -6.50
N SER A 46 20.43 1.71 -5.60
CA SER A 46 21.90 1.72 -5.64
C SER A 46 22.49 0.32 -5.58
N ALA A 47 22.01 -0.53 -4.66
CA ALA A 47 22.45 -1.91 -4.58
C ALA A 47 22.15 -2.67 -5.88
N ALA A 48 20.96 -2.52 -6.45
CA ALA A 48 20.59 -3.14 -7.73
C ALA A 48 21.49 -2.68 -8.88
N ARG A 49 21.74 -1.36 -9.00
CA ARG A 49 22.68 -0.81 -10.00
C ARG A 49 24.10 -1.35 -9.81
N GLY A 50 24.54 -1.54 -8.56
CA GLY A 50 25.82 -2.18 -8.23
C GLY A 50 25.95 -3.62 -8.74
N PHE A 51 24.83 -4.33 -8.89
CA PHE A 51 24.76 -5.65 -9.54
C PHE A 51 24.44 -5.59 -11.05
N GLY A 52 24.50 -4.40 -11.65
CA GLY A 52 24.29 -4.19 -13.09
C GLY A 52 22.84 -3.99 -13.52
N ALA A 53 21.92 -3.73 -12.59
CA ALA A 53 20.54 -3.40 -12.96
C ALA A 53 20.48 -1.99 -13.61
N GLU A 54 19.72 -1.89 -14.70
CA GLU A 54 19.32 -0.62 -15.28
C GLU A 54 17.95 -0.20 -14.71
N ILE A 55 17.82 1.07 -14.30
CA ILE A 55 16.56 1.62 -13.76
C ILE A 55 16.11 2.75 -14.68
N ARG A 56 14.95 2.58 -15.32
CA ARG A 56 14.32 3.59 -16.17
C ARG A 56 13.10 4.17 -15.46
N THR A 57 13.10 5.48 -15.24
CA THR A 57 11.96 6.25 -14.73
C THR A 57 11.24 6.93 -15.90
N ALA A 58 10.01 7.38 -15.69
CA ALA A 58 9.18 7.97 -16.76
C ALA A 58 9.06 7.06 -18.00
N SER A 59 9.04 5.74 -17.77
CA SER A 59 8.94 4.69 -18.79
C SER A 59 7.72 3.84 -18.47
N GLU A 60 6.53 4.37 -18.74
CA GLU A 60 5.27 3.70 -18.44
C GLU A 60 5.14 2.43 -19.29
N VAL A 61 4.98 1.28 -18.63
CA VAL A 61 4.66 0.01 -19.29
C VAL A 61 3.17 -0.04 -19.57
N VAL A 62 2.81 -0.17 -20.84
CA VAL A 62 1.41 -0.22 -21.29
C VAL A 62 0.95 -1.63 -21.63
N GLN A 63 1.87 -2.55 -21.93
CA GLN A 63 1.54 -3.92 -22.29
C GLN A 63 2.69 -4.90 -22.00
N VAL A 64 2.36 -6.13 -21.62
CA VAL A 64 3.28 -7.28 -21.63
C VAL A 64 3.31 -7.85 -23.04
N THR A 65 4.49 -7.95 -23.65
CA THR A 65 4.64 -8.58 -24.97
C THR A 65 4.65 -10.10 -24.83
N ILE A 66 3.98 -10.79 -25.75
CA ILE A 66 3.70 -12.22 -25.66
C ILE A 66 3.98 -12.89 -27.00
N GLU A 67 4.76 -13.98 -26.97
CA GLU A 67 4.97 -14.84 -28.12
C GLU A 67 4.76 -16.30 -27.70
N ARG A 68 4.04 -17.07 -28.51
CA ARG A 68 3.79 -18.51 -28.29
C ARG A 68 3.29 -18.80 -26.86
N HIS A 69 2.32 -18.01 -26.38
CA HIS A 69 1.74 -18.12 -25.04
C HIS A 69 2.74 -17.94 -23.88
N ARG A 70 3.76 -17.09 -24.08
CA ARG A 70 4.76 -16.76 -23.06
C ARG A 70 5.07 -15.27 -23.08
N ALA A 71 5.19 -14.66 -21.91
CA ALA A 71 5.70 -13.30 -21.77
C ALA A 71 7.15 -13.22 -22.27
N THR A 72 7.42 -12.30 -23.19
CA THR A 72 8.73 -12.08 -23.83
C THR A 72 9.28 -10.68 -23.61
N GLY A 73 8.57 -9.82 -22.89
CA GLY A 73 8.99 -8.44 -22.66
C GLY A 73 7.85 -7.53 -22.28
N VAL A 74 8.07 -6.22 -22.47
CA VAL A 74 7.08 -5.17 -22.24
C VAL A 74 7.15 -4.12 -23.35
N ALA A 75 6.00 -3.55 -23.69
CA ALA A 75 5.88 -2.36 -24.53
C ALA A 75 5.65 -1.13 -23.65
N LEU A 76 6.29 -0.02 -24.01
CA LEU A 76 6.22 1.26 -23.30
C LEU A 76 5.26 2.22 -24.00
N ALA A 77 4.79 3.24 -23.27
CA ALA A 77 3.88 4.26 -23.78
C ALA A 77 4.44 5.06 -24.96
N ASP A 78 5.77 5.14 -25.11
CA ASP A 78 6.44 5.78 -26.24
C ASP A 78 6.52 4.91 -27.51
N GLY A 79 5.98 3.69 -27.46
CA GLY A 79 5.98 2.71 -28.54
C GLY A 79 7.24 1.85 -28.62
N SER A 80 8.22 2.05 -27.75
CA SER A 80 9.40 1.17 -27.66
C SER A 80 9.08 -0.14 -26.94
N GLU A 81 9.87 -1.18 -27.22
CA GLU A 81 9.74 -2.49 -26.58
C GLU A 81 11.05 -2.92 -25.90
N ILE A 82 10.91 -3.61 -24.77
CA ILE A 82 12.02 -4.20 -24.03
C ILE A 82 11.82 -5.70 -23.95
N SER A 83 12.68 -6.46 -24.64
CA SER A 83 12.67 -7.92 -24.60
C SER A 83 13.26 -8.46 -23.29
N ALA A 84 12.65 -9.49 -22.71
CA ALA A 84 13.11 -10.15 -21.49
C ALA A 84 12.80 -11.66 -21.50
N ARG A 85 13.65 -12.43 -20.80
CA ARG A 85 13.42 -13.88 -20.60
C ARG A 85 12.31 -14.17 -19.58
N ALA A 86 12.06 -13.20 -18.70
CA ALA A 86 11.03 -13.22 -17.67
C ALA A 86 10.60 -11.78 -17.40
N VAL A 87 9.30 -11.58 -17.19
CA VAL A 87 8.67 -10.32 -16.81
C VAL A 87 8.21 -10.46 -15.36
N VAL A 88 8.61 -9.51 -14.52
CA VAL A 88 8.28 -9.53 -13.09
C VAL A 88 7.58 -8.22 -12.76
N THR A 89 6.34 -8.31 -12.27
CA THR A 89 5.55 -7.14 -11.88
C THR A 89 5.52 -6.94 -10.37
N ALA A 90 5.77 -5.71 -9.94
CA ALA A 90 5.51 -5.27 -8.58
C ALA A 90 4.14 -4.59 -8.44
N MET A 91 3.41 -4.38 -9.54
CA MET A 91 2.10 -3.72 -9.56
C MET A 91 1.02 -4.61 -8.91
N ASP A 92 -0.18 -4.06 -8.71
CA ASP A 92 -1.29 -4.87 -8.25
C ASP A 92 -1.67 -5.94 -9.30
N PRO A 93 -2.06 -7.15 -8.86
CA PRO A 93 -2.32 -8.28 -9.75
C PRO A 93 -3.57 -8.06 -10.61
N LYS A 94 -4.53 -7.25 -10.14
CA LYS A 94 -5.76 -6.95 -10.87
C LYS A 94 -5.40 -6.13 -12.12
N ARG A 95 -4.80 -4.95 -11.95
CA ARG A 95 -4.32 -4.10 -13.05
C ARG A 95 -3.39 -4.85 -13.99
N THR A 96 -2.45 -5.62 -13.46
CA THR A 96 -1.53 -6.41 -14.31
C THR A 96 -2.32 -7.33 -15.25
N LEU A 97 -3.24 -8.15 -14.71
CA LEU A 97 -3.98 -9.14 -15.49
C LEU A 97 -5.11 -8.55 -16.34
N THR A 98 -5.72 -7.44 -15.93
CA THR A 98 -6.87 -6.86 -16.63
C THR A 98 -6.50 -5.80 -17.64
N THR A 99 -5.31 -5.19 -17.51
CA THR A 99 -4.91 -4.02 -18.30
C THR A 99 -3.64 -4.27 -19.11
N LEU A 100 -2.63 -4.94 -18.55
CA LEU A 100 -1.33 -5.10 -19.22
C LEU A 100 -1.19 -6.39 -20.02
N VAL A 101 -2.01 -7.41 -19.72
CA VAL A 101 -1.93 -8.72 -20.36
C VAL A 101 -3.08 -8.88 -21.34
N ASP A 102 -2.78 -9.40 -22.54
CA ASP A 102 -3.81 -9.69 -23.54
C ASP A 102 -4.86 -10.67 -22.95
N PRO A 103 -6.16 -10.33 -22.97
CA PRO A 103 -7.22 -11.17 -22.41
C PRO A 103 -7.31 -12.56 -23.07
N VAL A 104 -6.86 -12.72 -24.32
CA VAL A 104 -6.83 -14.00 -25.02
C VAL A 104 -5.82 -14.95 -24.36
N GLU A 105 -4.70 -14.42 -23.90
CA GLU A 105 -3.57 -15.21 -23.39
C GLU A 105 -3.81 -15.75 -21.98
N ILE A 106 -4.58 -15.04 -21.16
CA ILE A 106 -4.99 -15.51 -19.82
C ILE A 106 -6.32 -16.27 -19.82
N GLY A 107 -7.10 -16.15 -20.90
CA GLY A 107 -8.40 -16.77 -21.05
C GLY A 107 -9.49 -16.18 -20.14
N PRO A 108 -10.76 -16.54 -20.38
CA PRO A 108 -11.91 -15.92 -19.71
C PRO A 108 -11.94 -16.21 -18.21
N HIS A 109 -11.50 -17.39 -17.77
CA HIS A 109 -11.57 -17.80 -16.37
C HIS A 109 -10.60 -17.01 -15.48
N LEU A 110 -9.32 -16.92 -15.86
CA LEU A 110 -8.36 -16.15 -15.06
C LEU A 110 -8.68 -14.67 -15.10
N ARG A 111 -9.08 -14.14 -16.26
CA ARG A 111 -9.52 -12.74 -16.38
C ARG A 111 -10.70 -12.43 -15.46
N TRP A 112 -11.73 -13.29 -15.45
CA TRP A 112 -12.87 -13.13 -14.53
C TRP A 112 -12.42 -13.12 -13.07
N ARG A 113 -11.54 -14.06 -12.68
CA ARG A 113 -11.00 -14.11 -11.31
C ARG A 113 -10.20 -12.84 -10.96
N ALA A 114 -9.38 -12.35 -11.88
CA ALA A 114 -8.59 -11.13 -11.70
C ALA A 114 -9.47 -9.89 -11.49
N THR A 115 -10.53 -9.73 -12.30
CA THR A 115 -11.49 -8.63 -12.15
C THR A 115 -12.18 -8.64 -10.77
N ASN A 116 -12.39 -9.83 -10.19
CA ASN A 116 -13.03 -10.02 -8.90
C ASN A 116 -12.08 -9.93 -7.69
N ILE A 117 -10.78 -9.66 -7.89
CA ILE A 117 -9.89 -9.32 -6.77
C ILE A 117 -10.46 -8.05 -6.12
N ARG A 118 -10.79 -8.15 -4.82
CA ARG A 118 -11.28 -7.03 -4.02
C ARG A 118 -10.13 -6.08 -3.73
N THR A 119 -10.24 -4.88 -4.29
CA THR A 119 -9.27 -3.80 -4.13
C THR A 119 -9.87 -2.43 -3.73
N PRO A 120 -11.11 -2.30 -3.18
CA PRO A 120 -11.55 -0.99 -2.72
C PRO A 120 -10.72 -0.56 -1.50
N GLY A 121 -9.97 0.51 -1.66
CA GLY A 121 -9.18 1.14 -0.61
C GLY A 121 -10.07 1.75 0.46
N SER A 122 -9.56 1.73 1.68
CA SER A 122 -10.26 2.19 2.86
C SER A 122 -9.43 3.18 3.68
N VAL A 123 -8.41 3.82 3.09
CA VAL A 123 -7.50 4.69 3.84
C VAL A 123 -7.16 5.95 3.07
N SER A 124 -7.02 7.04 3.82
CA SER A 124 -6.49 8.31 3.33
C SER A 124 -5.31 8.70 4.20
N LYS A 125 -4.42 9.52 3.64
CA LYS A 125 -3.28 10.07 4.36
C LYS A 125 -3.37 11.58 4.41
N VAL A 126 -3.18 12.15 5.60
CA VAL A 126 -3.10 13.58 5.83
C VAL A 126 -1.73 13.89 6.41
N ASN A 127 -0.88 14.56 5.62
CA ASN A 127 0.40 15.07 6.09
C ASN A 127 0.21 16.51 6.56
N LEU A 128 0.67 16.81 7.77
CA LEU A 128 0.68 18.14 8.36
C LEU A 128 2.12 18.60 8.52
N ALA A 129 2.47 19.74 7.95
CA ALA A 129 3.68 20.46 8.30
C ALA A 129 3.38 21.32 9.54
N LEU A 130 4.21 21.20 10.56
CA LEU A 130 4.03 21.84 11.85
C LEU A 130 5.20 22.78 12.15
N SER A 131 4.89 23.95 12.71
CA SER A 131 5.87 24.93 13.22
C SER A 131 6.45 24.57 14.60
N GLY A 132 5.95 23.50 15.21
CA GLY A 132 6.36 23.00 16.51
C GLY A 132 5.79 21.61 16.80
N LEU A 133 6.18 21.01 17.92
CA LEU A 133 5.60 19.75 18.35
C LEU A 133 4.23 19.99 19.03
N PRO A 134 3.21 19.18 18.71
CA PRO A 134 1.96 19.21 19.44
C PRO A 134 2.16 18.63 20.85
N ALA A 135 1.44 19.17 21.83
CA ALA A 135 1.37 18.61 23.16
C ALA A 135 0.09 17.78 23.29
N PHE A 136 0.20 16.54 23.76
CA PHE A 136 -0.96 15.68 24.01
C PHE A 136 -1.20 15.58 25.51
N ASP A 137 -2.46 15.74 25.93
CA ASP A 137 -2.82 15.69 27.35
C ASP A 137 -2.47 14.32 27.94
N GLY A 138 -1.67 14.33 29.03
CA GLY A 138 -1.25 13.11 29.72
C GLY A 138 -0.16 12.28 29.02
N ALA A 139 0.50 12.83 27.99
CA ALA A 139 1.62 12.19 27.31
C ALA A 139 2.90 13.02 27.41
N GLU A 140 3.99 12.39 27.83
CA GLU A 140 5.32 13.00 27.81
C GLU A 140 5.83 13.21 26.37
N PRO A 141 6.53 14.32 26.06
CA PRO A 141 6.98 14.64 24.71
C PRO A 141 7.81 13.54 24.02
N GLU A 142 8.58 12.76 24.78
CA GLU A 142 9.40 11.68 24.23
C GLU A 142 8.56 10.57 23.59
N ARG A 143 7.30 10.41 24.03
CA ARG A 143 6.38 9.40 23.49
C ARG A 143 5.93 9.73 22.06
N LEU A 144 6.07 10.99 21.63
CA LEU A 144 5.70 11.44 20.28
C LEU A 144 6.59 10.84 19.19
N ALA A 145 7.78 10.33 19.55
CA ALA A 145 8.64 9.58 18.63
C ALA A 145 8.05 8.23 18.20
N GLY A 146 7.05 7.74 18.95
CA GLY A 146 6.33 6.50 18.66
C GLY A 146 5.14 6.69 17.72
N ARG A 147 4.21 5.73 17.79
CA ARG A 147 2.93 5.79 17.08
C ARG A 147 1.87 6.41 17.97
N ILE A 148 1.20 7.44 17.47
CA ILE A 148 0.04 8.08 18.09
C ILE A 148 -1.22 7.42 17.52
N VAL A 149 -2.14 6.98 18.37
CA VAL A 149 -3.34 6.24 17.96
C VAL A 149 -4.55 6.85 18.63
N ILE A 150 -5.48 7.38 17.83
CA ILE A 150 -6.77 7.90 18.31
C ILE A 150 -7.83 6.85 18.06
N ALA A 151 -8.04 6.00 19.06
CA ALA A 151 -9.01 4.91 19.06
C ALA A 151 -9.58 4.71 20.49
N PRO A 152 -10.48 5.60 20.96
CA PRO A 152 -10.89 5.65 22.37
C PRO A 152 -11.59 4.39 22.88
N SER A 153 -12.25 3.63 21.99
CA SER A 153 -12.92 2.38 22.34
C SER A 153 -13.08 1.48 21.11
N ILE A 154 -13.39 0.21 21.35
CA ILE A 154 -13.74 -0.75 20.28
C ILE A 154 -15.04 -0.30 19.57
N ASP A 155 -16.01 0.23 20.30
CA ASP A 155 -17.27 0.73 19.72
C ASP A 155 -17.03 1.95 18.83
N HIS A 156 -16.09 2.83 19.19
CA HIS A 156 -15.67 3.94 18.33
C HIS A 156 -15.08 3.41 17.02
N LEU A 157 -14.24 2.38 17.10
CA LEU A 157 -13.67 1.75 15.91
C LEU A 157 -14.75 1.15 15.00
N GLU A 158 -15.74 0.44 15.56
CA GLU A 158 -16.83 -0.11 14.75
C GLU A 158 -17.70 0.99 14.14
N GLN A 159 -18.04 2.04 14.89
CA GLN A 159 -18.81 3.17 14.36
C GLN A 159 -18.08 3.88 13.22
N ALA A 160 -16.76 4.03 13.33
CA ALA A 160 -15.96 4.63 12.29
C ALA A 160 -15.96 3.78 11.00
N PHE A 161 -15.88 2.44 11.15
CA PHE A 161 -16.00 1.51 10.04
C PHE A 161 -17.42 1.46 9.44
N ASP A 162 -18.46 1.52 10.27
CA ASP A 162 -19.86 1.48 9.82
C ASP A 162 -20.17 2.59 8.82
N ALA A 163 -19.63 3.79 9.03
CA ALA A 163 -19.78 4.89 8.07
C ALA A 163 -19.26 4.52 6.67
N SER A 164 -18.12 3.83 6.60
CA SER A 164 -17.50 3.46 5.32
C SER A 164 -18.30 2.42 4.55
N LYS A 165 -19.01 1.52 5.25
CA LYS A 165 -19.95 0.56 4.63
C LYS A 165 -21.03 1.25 3.80
N TYR A 166 -21.40 2.48 4.18
CA TYR A 166 -22.39 3.30 3.49
C TYR A 166 -21.80 4.36 2.57
N GLY A 167 -20.49 4.28 2.26
CA GLY A 167 -19.80 5.23 1.39
C GLY A 167 -19.63 6.61 2.01
N ARG A 168 -19.45 6.69 3.34
CA ARG A 168 -19.27 7.93 4.10
C ARG A 168 -17.97 7.90 4.90
N VAL A 169 -17.42 9.07 5.17
CA VAL A 169 -16.34 9.25 6.16
C VAL A 169 -16.98 9.43 7.53
N SER A 170 -16.45 8.76 8.55
CA SER A 170 -16.89 8.97 9.94
C SER A 170 -16.52 10.36 10.43
N GLU A 171 -17.43 11.07 11.10
CA GLU A 171 -17.12 12.33 11.83
C GLU A 171 -16.14 12.13 13.00
N GLU A 172 -15.94 10.87 13.38
CA GLU A 172 -15.05 10.43 14.45
C GLU A 172 -14.12 9.35 13.86
N PRO A 173 -13.15 9.74 13.01
CA PRO A 173 -12.32 8.79 12.30
C PRO A 173 -11.31 8.11 13.24
N TYR A 174 -11.00 6.85 12.94
CA TYR A 174 -9.84 6.18 13.52
C TYR A 174 -8.55 6.72 12.89
N LEU A 175 -7.70 7.35 13.70
CA LEU A 175 -6.46 7.97 13.24
C LEU A 175 -5.22 7.27 13.82
N GLU A 176 -4.23 7.06 12.95
CA GLU A 176 -2.88 6.66 13.34
C GLU A 176 -1.88 7.70 12.83
N ALA A 177 -1.06 8.26 13.70
CA ALA A 177 -0.10 9.30 13.33
C ALA A 177 1.34 8.96 13.77
N THR A 178 2.31 9.50 13.05
CA THR A 178 3.73 9.47 13.40
C THR A 178 4.36 10.83 13.10
N ILE A 179 5.40 11.20 13.85
CA ILE A 179 6.17 12.43 13.64
C ILE A 179 7.64 12.05 13.37
N PRO A 180 7.97 11.54 12.16
CA PRO A 180 9.28 10.96 11.89
C PRO A 180 10.44 11.96 12.03
N THR A 181 10.19 13.26 11.92
CA THR A 181 11.19 14.33 12.15
C THR A 181 11.76 14.36 13.57
N ILE A 182 11.10 13.73 14.56
CA ILE A 182 11.65 13.58 15.91
C ILE A 182 12.82 12.61 15.91
N SER A 183 12.65 11.46 15.24
CA SER A 183 13.67 10.41 15.15
C SER A 183 14.74 10.73 14.09
N ASP A 184 14.37 11.49 13.07
CA ASP A 184 15.27 11.93 12.02
C ASP A 184 15.02 13.39 11.60
N PRO A 185 15.79 14.34 12.17
CA PRO A 185 15.67 15.76 11.83
C PRO A 185 15.98 16.09 10.37
N THR A 186 16.60 15.19 9.61
CA THR A 186 16.90 15.44 8.18
C THR A 186 15.67 15.43 7.29
N LEU A 187 14.52 14.98 7.82
CA LEU A 187 13.25 14.89 7.09
C LEU A 187 12.48 16.21 6.98
N GLY A 188 12.96 17.29 7.60
CA GLY A 188 12.33 18.61 7.52
C GLY A 188 13.31 19.74 7.84
N PRO A 189 12.96 21.00 7.51
CA PRO A 189 13.70 22.16 7.97
C PRO A 189 13.83 22.22 9.50
N ASN A 190 14.92 22.82 9.99
CA ASN A 190 15.15 23.00 11.42
C ASN A 190 13.98 23.70 12.12
N GLY A 191 13.53 23.12 13.24
CA GLY A 191 12.42 23.67 14.03
C GLY A 191 11.03 23.43 13.44
N THR A 192 10.92 22.62 12.37
CA THR A 192 9.64 22.19 11.81
C THR A 192 9.48 20.69 11.91
N HIS A 193 8.24 20.22 11.91
CA HIS A 193 7.92 18.81 12.02
C HIS A 193 6.93 18.38 10.96
N VAL A 194 7.00 17.12 10.57
CA VAL A 194 6.00 16.50 9.69
C VAL A 194 5.23 15.49 10.51
N MET A 195 3.94 15.70 10.69
CA MET A 195 3.03 14.70 11.23
C MET A 195 2.33 14.00 10.07
N SER A 196 2.57 12.70 9.93
CA SER A 196 1.94 11.84 8.92
C SER A 196 0.79 11.09 9.57
N VAL A 197 -0.45 11.47 9.26
CA VAL A 197 -1.67 10.86 9.78
C VAL A 197 -2.31 9.95 8.73
N VAL A 198 -2.65 8.73 9.12
CA VAL A 198 -3.49 7.82 8.33
C VAL A 198 -4.89 7.86 8.92
N ALA A 199 -5.86 8.30 8.12
CA ALA A 199 -7.27 8.21 8.43
C ALA A 199 -7.82 6.89 7.89
N GLN A 200 -8.31 6.04 8.78
CA GLN A 200 -8.80 4.72 8.45
C GLN A 200 -10.29 4.75 8.11
N TRP A 201 -10.70 3.77 7.32
CA TRP A 201 -12.06 3.60 6.79
C TRP A 201 -12.60 4.79 5.99
N THR A 202 -11.74 5.44 5.21
CA THR A 202 -12.18 6.38 4.17
C THR A 202 -12.42 5.63 2.86
N PRO A 203 -13.67 5.49 2.39
CA PRO A 203 -13.99 4.62 1.25
C PRO A 203 -13.49 5.19 -0.08
N TYR A 204 -13.13 4.31 -1.02
CA TYR A 204 -12.76 4.71 -2.38
C TYR A 204 -13.85 5.53 -3.08
N ALA A 205 -15.09 5.03 -3.07
CA ALA A 205 -16.25 5.72 -3.60
C ALA A 205 -17.09 6.31 -2.45
N LEU A 206 -17.36 7.60 -2.54
CA LEU A 206 -18.28 8.29 -1.64
C LEU A 206 -19.70 8.19 -2.21
N ARG A 207 -20.70 8.04 -1.34
CA ARG A 207 -22.09 7.83 -1.76
C ARG A 207 -22.76 9.09 -2.28
N GLU A 208 -22.43 10.24 -1.68
CA GLU A 208 -23.17 11.50 -1.85
C GLU A 208 -22.28 12.64 -2.41
N ALA A 209 -21.00 12.35 -2.68
CA ALA A 209 -20.02 13.34 -3.11
C ALA A 209 -18.87 12.70 -3.88
N GLU A 210 -17.96 13.54 -4.39
CA GLU A 210 -16.70 13.12 -4.99
C GLU A 210 -15.53 13.57 -4.11
N TRP A 211 -14.42 12.84 -4.14
CA TRP A 211 -13.23 13.20 -3.34
C TRP A 211 -12.66 14.58 -3.67
N SER A 212 -12.86 15.08 -4.88
CA SER A 212 -12.47 16.45 -5.26
C SER A 212 -13.18 17.53 -4.43
N ALA A 213 -14.40 17.27 -3.95
CA ALA A 213 -15.17 18.18 -3.11
C ALA A 213 -14.98 17.91 -1.60
N GLU A 214 -14.71 16.66 -1.20
CA GLU A 214 -14.62 16.26 0.21
C GLU A 214 -13.20 16.24 0.78
N ARG A 215 -12.16 16.41 -0.07
CA ARG A 215 -10.75 16.36 0.34
C ARG A 215 -10.42 17.32 1.48
N ASP A 216 -10.79 18.58 1.35
CA ASP A 216 -10.45 19.60 2.35
C ASP A 216 -11.20 19.35 3.66
N ARG A 217 -12.46 18.93 3.56
CA ARG A 217 -13.27 18.54 4.71
C ARG A 217 -12.65 17.37 5.47
N LEU A 218 -12.12 16.35 4.79
CA LEU A 218 -11.36 15.27 5.45
C LEU A 218 -10.14 15.81 6.19
N GLY A 219 -9.39 16.72 5.56
CA GLY A 219 -8.24 17.37 6.18
C GLY A 219 -8.63 18.14 7.46
N ASP A 220 -9.73 18.89 7.42
CA ASP A 220 -10.24 19.64 8.56
C ASP A 220 -10.70 18.70 9.68
N LEU A 221 -11.36 17.60 9.30
CA LEU A 221 -11.83 16.59 10.22
C LEU A 221 -10.68 15.93 10.97
N VAL A 222 -9.60 15.55 10.26
CA VAL A 222 -8.39 14.97 10.89
C VAL A 222 -7.79 15.94 11.91
N VAL A 223 -7.62 17.22 11.54
CA VAL A 223 -7.09 18.24 12.46
C VAL A 223 -8.01 18.41 13.66
N LYS A 224 -9.32 18.56 13.43
CA LYS A 224 -10.33 18.71 14.49
C LYS A 224 -10.35 17.52 15.46
N THR A 225 -10.26 16.30 14.95
CA THR A 225 -10.23 15.08 15.78
C THR A 225 -8.97 15.04 16.64
N MET A 226 -7.81 15.38 16.07
CA MET A 226 -6.52 15.41 16.78
C MET A 226 -6.47 16.55 17.81
N GLU A 227 -6.99 17.74 17.49
CA GLU A 227 -7.06 18.93 18.35
C GLU A 227 -7.68 18.63 19.73
N ARG A 228 -8.66 17.72 19.80
CA ARG A 228 -9.29 17.33 21.07
C ARG A 228 -8.34 16.61 22.03
N TYR A 229 -7.29 15.99 21.51
CA TYR A 229 -6.27 15.29 22.27
C TYR A 229 -4.95 16.06 22.32
N ALA A 230 -4.75 16.99 21.38
CA ALA A 230 -3.62 17.90 21.31
C ALA A 230 -4.09 19.35 21.11
N PRO A 231 -4.55 20.03 22.19
CA PRO A 231 -4.99 21.41 22.10
C PRO A 231 -3.90 22.34 21.55
N GLY A 232 -4.26 23.21 20.62
CA GLY A 232 -3.37 24.12 19.90
C GLY A 232 -2.70 23.52 18.66
N LEU A 233 -3.02 22.27 18.27
CA LEU A 233 -2.46 21.64 17.08
C LEU A 233 -2.71 22.47 15.81
N SER A 234 -3.94 22.96 15.64
CA SER A 234 -4.37 23.74 14.48
C SER A 234 -3.52 25.00 14.27
N ASP A 235 -3.11 25.68 15.35
CA ASP A 235 -2.22 26.84 15.29
C ASP A 235 -0.79 26.48 14.85
N LEU A 236 -0.37 25.23 15.04
CA LEU A 236 0.93 24.73 14.58
C LEU A 236 0.93 24.36 13.10
N VAL A 237 -0.22 24.09 12.48
CA VAL A 237 -0.30 23.63 11.09
C VAL A 237 0.05 24.76 10.13
N THR A 238 1.21 24.65 9.47
CA THR A 238 1.66 25.63 8.47
C THR A 238 1.31 25.21 7.04
N ALA A 239 1.16 23.91 6.80
CA ALA A 239 0.71 23.37 5.52
C ALA A 239 0.08 21.99 5.71
N ARG A 240 -0.80 21.60 4.78
CA ARG A 240 -1.48 20.32 4.77
C ARG A 240 -1.48 19.72 3.38
N GLN A 241 -1.28 18.41 3.31
CA GLN A 241 -1.52 17.59 2.12
C GLN A 241 -2.48 16.46 2.49
N VAL A 242 -3.53 16.30 1.70
CA VAL A 242 -4.48 15.18 1.82
C VAL A 242 -4.30 14.28 0.60
N ILE A 243 -4.13 12.98 0.81
CA ILE A 243 -4.03 11.93 -0.20
C ILE A 243 -5.21 10.97 0.03
N THR A 244 -6.14 10.94 -0.91
CA THR A 244 -7.37 10.15 -0.88
C THR A 244 -7.16 8.78 -1.53
N PRO A 245 -8.08 7.81 -1.38
CA PRO A 245 -7.97 6.53 -2.07
C PRO A 245 -7.98 6.68 -3.60
N VAL A 246 -8.61 7.72 -4.13
CA VAL A 246 -8.59 8.01 -5.58
C VAL A 246 -7.20 8.45 -6.02
N ASP A 247 -6.51 9.29 -5.24
CA ASP A 247 -5.12 9.66 -5.52
C ASP A 247 -4.18 8.46 -5.45
N LEU A 248 -4.44 7.53 -4.52
CA LEU A 248 -3.70 6.26 -4.43
C LEU A 248 -3.81 5.44 -5.73
N GLU A 249 -4.96 5.46 -6.38
CA GLU A 249 -5.13 4.81 -7.68
C GLU A 249 -4.48 5.60 -8.82
N THR A 250 -4.70 6.91 -8.89
CA THR A 250 -4.28 7.72 -10.05
C THR A 250 -2.79 8.02 -10.06
N GLU A 251 -2.18 8.30 -8.90
CA GLU A 251 -0.76 8.66 -8.79
C GLU A 251 0.16 7.43 -8.66
N TYR A 252 -0.28 6.39 -7.95
CA TYR A 252 0.55 5.23 -7.62
C TYR A 252 0.11 3.94 -8.33
N GLY A 253 -0.96 4.00 -9.12
CA GLY A 253 -1.45 2.86 -9.90
C GLY A 253 -2.11 1.76 -9.06
N LEU A 254 -2.48 2.04 -7.81
CA LEU A 254 -3.09 1.06 -6.91
C LEU A 254 -4.58 0.89 -7.27
N SER A 255 -4.97 -0.16 -7.99
CA SER A 255 -6.39 -0.38 -8.33
C SER A 255 -7.31 -0.24 -7.11
N GLY A 256 -8.33 0.60 -7.21
CA GLY A 256 -9.28 0.94 -6.14
C GLY A 256 -8.66 1.66 -4.94
N GLY A 257 -7.41 2.10 -4.98
CA GLY A 257 -6.73 2.80 -3.89
C GLY A 257 -6.26 1.91 -2.72
N HIS A 258 -6.22 0.59 -2.89
CA HIS A 258 -5.88 -0.31 -1.79
C HIS A 258 -4.37 -0.49 -1.64
N VAL A 259 -3.79 0.09 -0.58
CA VAL A 259 -2.34 0.09 -0.28
C VAL A 259 -1.66 -1.28 -0.23
N TYR A 260 -2.41 -2.34 0.07
CA TYR A 260 -1.85 -3.70 0.03
C TYR A 260 -1.96 -4.39 -1.33
N HIS A 261 -2.50 -3.76 -2.39
CA HIS A 261 -2.79 -4.33 -3.73
C HIS A 261 -3.98 -5.31 -3.76
N GLY A 262 -4.80 -5.27 -2.71
CA GLY A 262 -5.98 -6.12 -2.53
C GLY A 262 -6.25 -6.34 -1.05
N GLU A 263 -7.52 -6.49 -0.71
CA GLU A 263 -8.03 -6.67 0.65
C GLU A 263 -7.34 -7.85 1.35
N PRO A 264 -6.92 -7.72 2.62
CA PRO A 264 -6.38 -8.83 3.41
C PRO A 264 -7.49 -9.69 4.05
N GLY A 265 -8.63 -9.87 3.37
CA GLY A 265 -9.68 -10.77 3.81
C GLY A 265 -9.20 -12.23 3.84
N LEU A 266 -9.80 -13.08 4.67
CA LEU A 266 -9.37 -14.47 4.86
C LEU A 266 -9.23 -15.26 3.55
N ASP A 267 -10.06 -14.93 2.55
CA ASP A 267 -10.10 -15.52 1.20
C ASP A 267 -9.16 -14.84 0.18
N GLN A 268 -8.44 -13.78 0.56
CA GLN A 268 -7.43 -13.07 -0.24
C GLN A 268 -6.08 -12.92 0.48
N PHE A 269 -5.87 -13.70 1.53
CA PHE A 269 -4.67 -13.68 2.37
C PHE A 269 -3.83 -14.97 2.21
N PHE A 270 -2.55 -14.89 2.55
CA PHE A 270 -1.60 -16.00 2.47
C PHE A 270 -1.66 -16.82 1.16
N VAL A 271 -2.05 -18.10 1.21
CA VAL A 271 -2.03 -19.03 0.08
C VAL A 271 -3.12 -18.76 -0.96
N TRP A 272 -4.10 -17.93 -0.61
CA TRP A 272 -5.14 -17.45 -1.52
C TRP A 272 -4.72 -16.18 -2.26
N ARG A 273 -3.56 -15.59 -1.94
CA ARG A 273 -3.04 -14.36 -2.53
C ARG A 273 -2.07 -14.65 -3.69
N PRO A 274 -2.18 -13.98 -4.86
CA PRO A 274 -3.23 -13.02 -5.25
C PRO A 274 -4.57 -13.68 -5.57
N LEU A 275 -4.51 -14.95 -5.98
CA LEU A 275 -5.65 -15.80 -6.28
C LEU A 275 -5.28 -17.24 -5.88
N LEU A 276 -6.25 -18.03 -5.44
CA LEU A 276 -6.01 -19.46 -5.19
C LEU A 276 -5.39 -20.14 -6.42
N GLY A 277 -4.28 -20.85 -6.21
CA GLY A 277 -3.48 -21.48 -7.26
C GLY A 277 -2.32 -20.61 -7.81
N HIS A 278 -2.26 -19.33 -7.45
CA HIS A 278 -1.25 -18.38 -7.94
C HIS A 278 -0.33 -17.84 -6.84
N ALA A 279 -0.37 -18.40 -5.62
CA ALA A 279 0.49 -18.00 -4.51
C ALA A 279 1.98 -18.35 -4.68
N ARG A 280 2.33 -19.10 -5.73
CA ARG A 280 3.72 -19.45 -6.08
C ARG A 280 4.29 -18.52 -7.15
N TYR A 281 3.93 -17.25 -7.08
CA TYR A 281 4.50 -16.10 -7.81
C TYR A 281 4.31 -16.09 -9.33
N ARG A 282 4.00 -17.23 -9.97
CA ARG A 282 3.64 -17.30 -11.39
C ARG A 282 2.23 -16.77 -11.60
N LEU A 283 2.07 -15.81 -12.49
CA LEU A 283 0.81 -15.06 -12.65
C LEU A 283 0.00 -15.53 -13.87
N GLY A 284 -0.17 -16.84 -14.00
CA GLY A 284 -1.07 -17.46 -15.00
C GLY A 284 -0.58 -17.46 -16.45
N LEU A 285 0.41 -16.64 -16.80
CA LEU A 285 1.09 -16.64 -18.10
C LEU A 285 2.56 -17.09 -17.91
N PRO A 286 3.05 -18.09 -18.65
CA PRO A 286 4.46 -18.49 -18.61
C PRO A 286 5.40 -17.30 -18.80
N GLY A 287 6.40 -17.16 -17.93
CA GLY A 287 7.34 -16.05 -17.97
C GLY A 287 6.87 -14.77 -17.27
N LEU A 288 5.62 -14.69 -16.81
CA LEU A 288 5.08 -13.57 -16.02
C LEU A 288 5.01 -13.92 -14.53
N TYR A 289 5.59 -13.07 -13.69
CA TYR A 289 5.71 -13.27 -12.25
C TYR A 289 5.24 -12.05 -11.46
N LEU A 290 4.75 -12.27 -10.23
CA LEU A 290 4.32 -11.24 -9.27
C LEU A 290 5.27 -11.19 -8.08
N CYS A 291 5.76 -10.01 -7.73
CA CYS A 291 6.75 -9.79 -6.67
C CYS A 291 6.41 -8.65 -5.69
N GLY A 292 5.28 -7.97 -5.87
CA GLY A 292 4.84 -6.85 -5.04
C GLY A 292 3.92 -7.26 -3.87
N SER A 293 3.32 -6.26 -3.20
CA SER A 293 2.39 -6.46 -2.07
C SER A 293 1.15 -7.31 -2.40
N GLY A 294 0.84 -7.45 -3.69
CA GLY A 294 -0.20 -8.34 -4.19
C GLY A 294 0.13 -9.84 -4.10
N ALA A 295 1.39 -10.22 -3.85
CA ALA A 295 1.83 -11.61 -3.74
C ALA A 295 1.86 -12.09 -2.28
N HIS A 296 1.87 -13.42 -2.14
CA HIS A 296 2.20 -14.08 -0.87
C HIS A 296 3.60 -13.66 -0.38
N PRO A 297 3.86 -13.49 0.93
CA PRO A 297 2.96 -13.71 2.07
C PRO A 297 1.91 -12.60 2.32
N GLY A 298 2.08 -11.42 1.75
CA GLY A 298 1.17 -10.29 1.98
C GLY A 298 1.83 -8.95 1.67
N GLY A 299 1.06 -7.89 1.93
CA GLY A 299 1.50 -6.51 1.69
C GLY A 299 2.42 -5.94 2.76
N GLY A 300 2.81 -4.67 2.57
CA GLY A 300 3.79 -3.97 3.42
C GLY A 300 5.21 -4.02 2.86
N VAL A 301 6.14 -3.36 3.56
CA VAL A 301 7.55 -3.22 3.15
C VAL A 301 8.40 -4.35 3.76
N THR A 302 8.02 -5.60 3.51
CA THR A 302 8.67 -6.79 4.11
C THR A 302 9.79 -7.37 3.26
N GLY A 303 9.82 -7.07 1.96
CA GLY A 303 10.77 -7.66 0.99
C GLY A 303 10.54 -9.14 0.66
N ALA A 304 9.70 -9.86 1.42
CA ALA A 304 9.47 -11.29 1.26
C ALA A 304 8.84 -11.68 -0.10
N PRO A 305 7.80 -10.98 -0.62
CA PRO A 305 7.26 -11.30 -1.94
C PRO A 305 8.30 -11.23 -3.05
N GLY A 306 9.17 -10.20 -3.01
CA GLY A 306 10.27 -10.01 -3.94
C GLY A 306 11.31 -11.13 -3.89
N ALA A 307 11.79 -11.44 -2.68
CA ALA A 307 12.79 -12.48 -2.46
C ALA A 307 12.28 -13.87 -2.88
N ASN A 308 11.02 -14.18 -2.61
CA ASN A 308 10.45 -15.48 -2.96
C ASN A 308 10.15 -15.60 -4.47
N ALA A 309 9.65 -14.54 -5.11
CA ALA A 309 9.47 -14.52 -6.56
C ALA A 309 10.82 -14.74 -7.27
N ALA A 310 11.89 -14.07 -6.82
CA ALA A 310 13.23 -14.24 -7.38
C ALA A 310 13.71 -15.71 -7.32
N ARG A 311 13.44 -16.42 -6.21
CA ARG A 311 13.77 -17.85 -6.07
C ARG A 311 13.06 -18.71 -7.11
N GLU A 312 11.76 -18.50 -7.32
CA GLU A 312 10.99 -19.24 -8.32
C GLU A 312 11.45 -18.94 -9.74
N ILE A 313 11.73 -17.67 -10.05
CA ILE A 313 12.24 -17.24 -11.36
C ILE A 313 13.58 -17.91 -11.65
N LEU A 314 14.52 -17.90 -10.69
CA LEU A 314 15.82 -18.56 -10.85
C LEU A 314 15.67 -20.08 -11.05
N GLY A 315 14.71 -20.71 -10.39
CA GLY A 315 14.39 -22.13 -10.59
C GLY A 315 13.86 -22.41 -12.00
N ASP A 316 12.96 -21.58 -12.50
CA ASP A 316 12.36 -21.74 -13.83
C ASP A 316 13.35 -21.44 -14.95
N LEU A 317 14.19 -20.39 -14.81
CA LEU A 317 15.19 -20.03 -15.82
C LEU A 317 16.32 -21.06 -15.95
N LYS A 318 16.54 -21.89 -14.92
CA LYS A 318 17.49 -23.02 -14.95
C LYS A 318 16.93 -24.25 -15.66
N LYS A 319 15.61 -24.44 -15.66
CA LYS A 319 14.97 -25.54 -16.39
C LYS A 319 15.04 -25.20 -17.88
N ARG A 320 15.80 -25.98 -18.65
CA ARG A 320 15.82 -25.88 -20.12
C ARG A 320 14.37 -26.00 -20.63
N PRO A 321 13.91 -25.18 -21.59
CA PRO A 321 12.63 -25.43 -22.22
C PRO A 321 12.63 -26.84 -22.82
N PRO A 322 11.50 -27.57 -22.78
CA PRO A 322 11.40 -28.83 -23.48
C PRO A 322 11.79 -28.60 -24.95
N ARG A 323 12.68 -29.45 -25.47
CA ARG A 323 12.98 -29.47 -26.89
C ARG A 323 11.66 -29.77 -27.60
N THR A 324 11.30 -28.88 -28.52
CA THR A 324 10.15 -28.95 -29.44
C THR A 324 9.92 -30.34 -29.99
#